data_AF-A0A1I9XX22-F1
#
_entry.id   AF-A0A1I9XX22-F1
#
_cell.length_a   1.000
_cell.length_b   1.000
_cell.length_c   1.000
_cell.angle_alpha   90.00
_cell.angle_beta   90.00
_cell.angle_gamma   90.00
#
_symmetry.space_group_name_H-M   'P 1'
#
loop_
_entity.id
_entity.type
_entity.pdbx_description
1 polymer ?
#
loop_
_entity_poly.entity_id
_entity_poly.type
_entity_poly.pdbx_seq_one_letter_code
_entity_poly.pdbx_strand_id
1 'polypeptide(L)'
;MPVGANPKREREFRKLDKDFKQEGRYRGREEEVAARIVNKQRAQAGETLVPRAGKPTGKGGAPELPIDGYQHLTVAQICGKLEGLSAADLKRLRTYEMAHKKRKGVLQALGA
;
A
#
# COMPACT_ATOMS: atom_id res chain seq x y z
N MET A 1 -17.22 -18.57 -1.95
CA MET A 1 -16.93 -18.12 -0.57
C MET A 1 -15.45 -18.23 -0.28
N PRO A 2 -14.72 -17.14 0.01
CA PRO A 2 -13.34 -17.26 0.49
C PRO A 2 -13.35 -17.88 1.89
N VAL A 3 -12.59 -18.97 2.04
CA VAL A 3 -12.52 -19.83 3.22
C VAL A 3 -11.69 -19.11 4.29
N GLY A 4 -12.32 -18.71 5.40
CA GLY A 4 -11.67 -17.92 6.45
C GLY A 4 -12.61 -17.44 7.56
N ALA A 5 -13.03 -18.39 8.40
CA ALA A 5 -13.27 -18.29 9.85
C ALA A 5 -13.97 -17.04 10.47
N ASN A 6 -15.26 -16.80 10.17
CA ASN A 6 -16.18 -16.22 11.18
C ASN A 6 -17.63 -16.69 10.93
N PRO A 7 -18.21 -17.59 11.76
CA PRO A 7 -19.56 -18.12 11.56
C PRO A 7 -20.65 -17.03 11.59
N LYS A 8 -20.41 -15.90 12.27
CA LYS A 8 -21.32 -14.76 12.28
C LYS A 8 -21.43 -14.12 10.90
N ARG A 9 -20.31 -13.92 10.21
CA ARG A 9 -20.24 -13.27 8.89
C ARG A 9 -20.83 -14.11 7.78
N GLU A 10 -20.74 -15.43 7.90
CA GLU A 10 -21.39 -16.33 6.94
C GLU A 10 -22.92 -16.28 7.07
N ARG A 11 -23.45 -16.21 8.29
CA ARG A 11 -24.90 -16.03 8.52
C ARG A 11 -25.40 -14.69 7.98
N GLU A 12 -24.65 -13.62 8.20
CA GLU A 12 -24.95 -12.29 7.68
C GLU A 12 -24.98 -12.27 6.15
N PHE A 13 -24.00 -12.89 5.50
CA PHE A 13 -24.00 -13.05 4.05
C PHE A 13 -25.25 -13.76 3.55
N ARG A 14 -25.57 -14.93 4.13
CA ARG A 14 -26.72 -15.74 3.69
C ARG A 14 -28.04 -14.98 3.85
N LYS A 15 -28.13 -14.13 4.87
CA LYS A 15 -29.29 -13.28 5.09
C LYS A 15 -29.37 -12.19 4.01
N LEU A 16 -28.29 -11.46 3.78
CA LEU A 16 -28.23 -10.40 2.76
C LEU A 16 -28.50 -10.92 1.35
N ASP A 17 -27.95 -12.08 0.98
CA ASP A 17 -28.20 -12.71 -0.32
C ASP A 17 -29.68 -13.05 -0.50
N LYS A 18 -30.32 -13.64 0.52
CA LYS A 18 -31.77 -13.94 0.49
C LYS A 18 -32.62 -12.68 0.41
N ASP A 19 -32.33 -11.68 1.23
CA ASP A 19 -33.06 -10.43 1.27
C ASP A 19 -32.95 -9.72 -0.10
N PHE A 20 -31.77 -9.68 -0.71
CA PHE A 20 -31.58 -9.08 -2.05
C PHE A 20 -32.24 -9.86 -3.17
N LYS A 21 -32.28 -11.20 -3.10
CA LYS A 21 -33.02 -12.04 -4.05
C LYS A 21 -34.53 -11.83 -3.94
N GLN A 22 -35.03 -11.65 -2.72
CA GLN A 22 -36.46 -11.42 -2.47
C GLN A 22 -36.90 -10.00 -2.85
N GLU A 23 -36.09 -8.98 -2.55
CA GLU A 23 -36.38 -7.59 -2.94
C GLU A 23 -36.13 -7.31 -4.42
N GLY A 24 -35.36 -8.16 -5.12
CA GLY A 24 -35.04 -7.98 -6.54
C GLY A 24 -34.20 -6.74 -6.85
N ARG A 25 -33.64 -6.07 -5.83
CA ARG A 25 -32.89 -4.80 -5.97
C ARG A 25 -31.63 -4.92 -6.83
N TYR A 26 -31.02 -6.12 -6.87
CA TYR A 26 -29.74 -6.35 -7.54
C TYR A 26 -29.76 -7.58 -8.43
N ARG A 27 -30.76 -7.68 -9.34
CA ARG A 27 -30.96 -8.84 -10.22
C ARG A 27 -29.67 -9.29 -10.91
N GLY A 28 -29.21 -10.50 -10.59
CA GLY A 28 -28.01 -11.13 -11.15
C GLY A 28 -26.68 -10.74 -10.50
N ARG A 29 -26.69 -9.91 -9.43
CA ARG A 29 -25.52 -9.48 -8.65
C ARG A 29 -25.73 -9.55 -7.15
N GLU A 30 -26.81 -10.17 -6.69
CA GLU A 30 -27.19 -10.26 -5.28
C GLU A 30 -26.06 -10.87 -4.43
N GLU A 31 -25.45 -11.94 -4.94
CA GLU A 31 -24.36 -12.65 -4.27
C GLU A 31 -23.09 -11.78 -4.16
N GLU A 32 -22.74 -11.07 -5.24
CA GLU A 32 -21.57 -10.17 -5.28
C GLU A 32 -21.74 -9.00 -4.31
N VAL A 33 -22.93 -8.39 -4.29
CA VAL A 33 -23.24 -7.27 -3.41
C VAL A 33 -23.24 -7.71 -1.95
N ALA A 34 -23.84 -8.87 -1.64
CA ALA A 34 -23.79 -9.46 -0.29
C ALA A 34 -22.33 -9.74 0.14
N ALA A 35 -21.50 -10.30 -0.74
CA ALA A 35 -20.08 -10.56 -0.46
C ALA A 35 -19.33 -9.26 -0.17
N ARG A 36 -19.58 -8.22 -0.98
CA ARG A 36 -18.92 -6.91 -0.85
C ARG A 36 -19.28 -6.23 0.47
N ILE A 37 -20.55 -6.30 0.90
CA ILE A 37 -21.00 -5.73 2.17
C ILE A 37 -20.33 -6.45 3.34
N VAL A 38 -20.32 -7.78 3.33
CA VAL A 38 -19.71 -8.57 4.41
C VAL A 38 -18.19 -8.36 4.46
N ASN A 39 -17.50 -8.31 3.32
CA ASN A 39 -16.07 -8.01 3.26
C ASN A 39 -15.76 -6.61 3.80
N LYS A 40 -16.60 -5.60 3.50
CA LYS A 40 -16.49 -4.26 4.08
C LYS A 40 -16.67 -4.28 5.60
N GLN A 41 -17.63 -5.05 6.12
CA GLN A 41 -17.84 -5.20 7.56
C GLN A 41 -16.68 -5.91 8.26
N ARG A 42 -16.15 -6.99 7.68
CA ARG A 42 -14.93 -7.66 8.18
C ARG A 42 -13.76 -6.69 8.22
N ALA A 43 -13.59 -5.89 7.16
CA ALA A 43 -12.53 -4.91 7.07
C ALA A 43 -12.68 -3.81 8.12
N GLN A 44 -13.90 -3.32 8.39
CA GLN A 44 -14.16 -2.33 9.44
C GLN A 44 -13.92 -2.90 10.84
N ALA A 45 -14.37 -4.12 11.10
CA ALA A 45 -14.21 -4.83 12.36
C ALA A 45 -12.77 -5.32 12.63
N GLY A 46 -11.86 -5.21 11.65
CA GLY A 46 -10.49 -5.70 11.78
C GLY A 46 -10.37 -7.23 11.76
N GLU A 47 -11.44 -7.93 11.38
CA GLU A 47 -11.50 -9.41 11.28
C GLU A 47 -10.80 -9.93 10.00
N THR A 48 -10.37 -9.04 9.11
CA THR A 48 -9.62 -9.43 7.92
C THR A 48 -8.13 -9.55 8.25
N LEU A 49 -7.60 -10.77 8.18
CA LEU A 49 -6.15 -11.06 8.26
C LEU A 49 -5.35 -10.59 7.02
N VAL A 50 -5.97 -9.86 6.09
CA VAL A 50 -5.17 -9.10 5.13
C VAL A 50 -4.43 -8.04 5.94
N PRO A 51 -3.09 -8.00 5.91
CA PRO A 51 -2.38 -6.84 6.44
C PRO A 51 -3.01 -5.63 5.77
N ARG A 52 -3.62 -4.76 6.57
CA ARG A 52 -4.14 -3.46 6.11
C ARG A 52 -2.94 -2.66 5.61
N ALA A 53 -2.50 -2.91 4.39
CA ALA A 53 -1.73 -1.96 3.60
C ALA A 53 -2.70 -0.82 3.25
N GLY A 54 -2.95 0.09 4.20
CA GLY A 54 -4.09 0.98 4.05
C GLY A 54 -4.30 2.08 5.09
N LYS A 55 -3.24 2.56 5.76
CA LYS A 55 -3.12 4.00 6.02
C LYS A 55 -1.63 4.34 6.08
N PRO A 56 -0.98 4.73 4.98
CA PRO A 56 0.25 5.48 5.10
C PRO A 56 -0.18 6.89 5.56
N THR A 57 -0.31 7.09 6.87
CA THR A 57 0.32 8.29 7.41
C THR A 57 1.77 8.19 6.96
N GLY A 58 2.19 9.11 6.08
CA GLY A 58 3.39 9.01 5.24
C GLY A 58 4.50 8.14 5.84
N LYS A 59 4.76 7.00 5.18
CA LYS A 59 5.98 6.16 5.19
C LYS A 59 5.64 4.90 4.40
N GLY A 60 5.34 5.09 3.11
CA GLY A 60 5.34 3.98 2.17
C GLY A 60 6.75 3.42 2.10
N GLY A 61 6.89 2.11 2.27
CA GLY A 61 8.16 1.39 2.32
C GLY A 61 8.94 1.45 1.01
N ALA A 62 9.58 2.59 0.75
CA ALA A 62 10.95 2.56 0.28
C ALA A 62 11.82 2.15 1.48
N PRO A 63 13.00 1.52 1.29
CA PRO A 63 14.03 1.62 2.33
C PRO A 63 14.08 3.09 2.74
N GLU A 64 14.03 3.41 4.04
CA GLU A 64 14.18 4.79 4.53
C GLU A 64 15.48 5.33 3.96
N LEU A 65 15.37 5.95 2.78
CA LEU A 65 16.51 6.59 2.19
C LEU A 65 16.79 7.77 3.09
N PRO A 66 18.07 8.08 3.31
CA PRO A 66 18.45 9.24 4.12
C PRO A 66 17.81 10.56 3.65
N ILE A 67 17.27 10.58 2.42
CA ILE A 67 16.53 11.69 1.85
C ILE A 67 15.06 11.30 1.70
N ASP A 68 14.19 11.99 2.45
CA ASP A 68 12.74 11.83 2.31
C ASP A 68 12.28 12.24 0.90
N GLY A 69 11.39 11.44 0.31
CA GLY A 69 10.87 11.66 -1.04
C GLY A 69 11.91 11.60 -2.16
N TYR A 70 13.07 10.98 -1.94
CA TYR A 70 14.20 10.94 -2.89
C TYR A 70 13.81 10.68 -4.36
N GLN A 71 12.88 9.75 -4.60
CA GLN A 71 12.43 9.41 -5.96
C GLN A 71 11.74 10.57 -6.70
N HIS A 72 11.14 11.50 -5.97
CA HIS A 72 10.39 12.66 -6.49
C HIS A 72 11.23 13.94 -6.59
N LEU A 73 12.46 13.94 -6.06
CA LEU A 73 13.34 15.11 -6.10
C LEU A 73 14.09 15.23 -7.43
N THR A 74 14.42 16.46 -7.80
CA THR A 74 15.32 16.76 -8.94
C THR A 74 16.78 16.56 -8.56
N VAL A 75 17.67 16.43 -9.55
CA VAL A 75 19.11 16.26 -9.31
C VAL A 75 19.67 17.41 -8.46
N ALA A 76 19.28 18.66 -8.74
CA ALA A 76 19.73 19.83 -7.98
C ALA A 76 19.28 19.79 -6.51
N GLN A 77 18.03 19.40 -6.25
CA GLN A 77 17.50 19.24 -4.89
C GLN A 77 18.17 18.09 -4.13
N ILE A 78 18.54 17.01 -4.84
CA ILE A 78 19.29 15.91 -4.26
C ILE A 78 20.68 16.43 -3.86
N CYS A 79 21.42 17.08 -4.76
CA CYS A 79 22.75 17.62 -4.47
C CYS A 79 22.77 18.53 -3.23
N GLY A 80 21.82 19.46 -3.09
CA GLY A 80 21.74 20.31 -1.90
C GLY A 80 21.45 19.56 -0.60
N LYS A 81 20.82 18.39 -0.65
CA LYS A 81 20.62 17.52 0.52
C LYS A 81 21.80 16.59 0.79
N LEU A 82 22.67 16.33 -0.19
CA LEU A 82 23.87 15.48 -0.04
C LEU A 82 24.93 16.13 0.85
N GLU A 83 25.02 17.46 0.88
CA GLU A 83 26.05 18.20 1.65
C GLU A 83 25.95 18.00 3.17
N GLY A 84 24.76 17.65 3.70
CA GLY A 84 24.53 17.43 5.12
C GLY A 84 24.56 15.96 5.56
N LEU A 85 24.83 15.02 4.65
CA LEU A 85 24.69 13.59 4.90
C LEU A 85 26.01 12.91 5.26
N SER A 86 25.93 11.91 6.15
CA SER A 86 27.09 11.12 6.57
C SER A 86 27.59 10.21 5.45
N ALA A 87 28.87 9.85 5.46
CA ALA A 87 29.46 8.94 4.47
C ALA A 87 28.76 7.57 4.39
N ALA A 88 28.15 7.11 5.49
CA ALA A 88 27.33 5.90 5.51
C ALA A 88 26.02 6.06 4.72
N ASP A 89 25.42 7.24 4.79
CA ASP A 89 24.17 7.56 4.11
C ASP A 89 24.37 7.80 2.62
N LEU A 90 25.49 8.44 2.24
CA LEU A 90 25.90 8.58 0.84
C LEU A 90 26.13 7.21 0.18
N LYS A 91 26.73 6.24 0.90
CA LYS A 91 26.88 4.86 0.41
C LYS A 91 25.53 4.20 0.15
N ARG A 92 24.57 4.31 1.08
CA ARG A 92 23.20 3.76 0.92
C ARG A 92 22.48 4.38 -0.27
N LEU A 93 22.59 5.70 -0.43
CA LEU A 93 22.05 6.43 -1.58
C LEU A 93 22.69 5.98 -2.90
N ARG A 94 23.99 5.73 -2.91
CA ARG A 94 24.70 5.20 -4.09
C ARG A 94 24.20 3.81 -4.47
N THR A 95 24.10 2.87 -3.52
CA THR A 95 23.57 1.52 -3.81
C THR A 95 22.15 1.59 -4.33
N TYR A 96 21.32 2.45 -3.74
CA TYR A 96 19.96 2.68 -4.19
C TYR A 96 19.91 3.28 -5.60
N GLU A 97 20.65 4.35 -5.87
CA GLU A 97 20.67 5.00 -7.19
C GLU A 97 21.14 4.04 -8.29
N MET A 98 22.14 3.21 -7.99
CA MET A 98 22.63 2.17 -8.90
C MET A 98 21.58 1.08 -9.16
N ALA A 99 20.77 0.71 -8.17
CA ALA A 99 19.69 -0.27 -8.33
C ALA A 99 18.44 0.29 -9.03
N HIS A 100 18.29 1.62 -9.04
CA HIS A 100 17.10 2.31 -9.55
C HIS A 100 17.39 3.09 -10.85
N LYS A 101 17.11 4.40 -10.87
CA LYS A 101 17.07 5.23 -12.08
C LYS A 101 18.46 5.57 -12.65
N LYS A 102 19.54 5.27 -11.93
CA LYS A 102 20.94 5.51 -12.37
C LYS A 102 21.13 6.91 -12.94
N ARG A 103 20.60 7.93 -12.26
CA ARG A 103 20.69 9.33 -12.71
C ARG A 103 22.15 9.78 -12.67
N LYS A 104 22.72 10.07 -13.84
CA LYS A 104 24.12 10.44 -14.01
C LYS A 104 24.55 11.59 -13.09
N GLY A 105 23.75 12.64 -12.97
CA GLY A 105 24.09 13.80 -12.13
C GLY A 105 24.14 13.51 -10.63
N VAL A 106 23.35 12.54 -10.14
CA VAL A 106 23.43 12.11 -8.74
C VAL A 106 24.67 11.24 -8.54
N LEU A 107 24.92 10.29 -9.43
CA LEU A 107 26.11 9.42 -9.34
C LEU A 107 27.40 10.24 -9.38
N GLN A 108 27.45 11.29 -10.19
CA GLN A 108 28.56 12.24 -10.23
C GLN A 108 28.72 13.00 -8.90
N ALA A 109 27.61 13.46 -8.30
CA ALA A 109 27.64 14.12 -6.98
C ALA A 109 28.06 13.16 -5.85
N LEU A 110 27.84 11.85 -6.01
CA LEU A 110 28.29 10.81 -5.08
C LEU A 110 29.72 10.30 -5.37
N GLY A 111 30.43 10.89 -6.33
CA GLY A 111 31.83 10.56 -6.66
C GLY A 111 32.00 9.18 -7.32
N ALA A 112 31.09 8.79 -8.23
CA ALA A 112 31.18 7.59 -9.05
C ALA A 112 31.72 7.87 -10.46
#